data_AF-A0A840PVP1-F1
#
_entry.id   AF-A0A840PVP1-F1
#
_cell.length_a   1.000
_cell.length_b   1.000
_cell.length_c   1.000
_cell.angle_alpha   90.00
_cell.angle_beta   90.00
_cell.angle_gamma   90.00
#
_symmetry.space_group_name_H-M   'P 1'
#
loop_
_entity.id
_entity.type
_entity.pdbx_description
1 polymer ?
#
loop_
_entity_poly.entity_id
_entity_poly.type
_entity_poly.pdbx_seq_one_letter_code
_entity_poly.pdbx_strand_id
1 'polypeptide(L)' 'MVELRKHARVAGAERESLKADLKRRYAAGESIRELAASTGRSYGFVHRLLVEAGALLRPRGRVRRVNAGA' A
#
# COMPACT_ATOMS: atom_id res chain seq x y z
N MET A 1 1.87 -14.81 9.62
CA MET A 1 2.32 -13.68 8.79
C MET A 1 3.33 -14.21 7.79
N VAL A 2 3.13 -14.04 6.48
CA VAL A 2 4.13 -14.46 5.49
C VAL A 2 5.27 -13.44 5.53
N GLU A 3 6.37 -13.81 6.17
CA GLU A 3 7.56 -12.99 6.24
C GLU A 3 8.25 -13.01 4.87
N LEU A 4 7.83 -12.07 4.03
CA LEU A 4 8.29 -11.94 2.67
C LEU A 4 9.75 -11.47 2.67
N ARG A 5 10.68 -12.41 2.43
CA ARG A 5 12.10 -12.07 2.26
C ARG A 5 12.25 -10.90 1.30
N LYS A 6 13.01 -9.89 1.70
CA LYS A 6 13.36 -8.73 0.87
C LYS A 6 13.83 -9.26 -0.50
N HIS A 7 13.20 -8.82 -1.58
CA HIS A 7 13.47 -9.25 -2.98
C HIS A 7 12.97 -10.63 -3.41
N ALA A 8 12.27 -11.41 -2.58
CA ALA A 8 11.63 -12.64 -3.04
C ALA A 8 10.55 -12.32 -4.10
N ARG A 9 10.55 -13.10 -5.19
CA ARG A 9 9.49 -13.05 -6.21
C ARG A 9 8.20 -13.53 -5.58
N VAL A 10 7.27 -12.61 -5.36
CA VAL A 10 5.92 -12.94 -4.88
C VAL A 10 5.12 -13.46 -6.07
N ALA A 11 4.95 -14.78 -6.16
CA ALA A 11 4.30 -15.44 -7.30
C ALA A 11 2.85 -15.83 -6.97
N GLY A 12 1.97 -15.76 -7.99
CA GLY A 12 0.58 -16.26 -8.01
C GLY A 12 -0.17 -16.19 -6.67
N ALA A 13 -0.25 -17.32 -5.98
CA ALA A 13 -1.02 -17.48 -4.74
C ALA A 13 -0.52 -16.62 -3.57
N GLU A 14 0.79 -16.41 -3.44
CA GLU A 14 1.35 -15.53 -2.40
C GLU A 14 0.98 -14.07 -2.68
N ARG A 15 0.92 -13.68 -3.96
CA ARG A 15 0.56 -12.32 -4.36
C ARG A 15 -0.91 -12.05 -4.05
N GLU A 16 -1.80 -12.98 -4.33
CA GLU A 16 -3.23 -12.84 -4.02
C GLU A 16 -3.48 -12.81 -2.51
N SER A 17 -2.80 -13.66 -1.75
CA SER A 17 -2.89 -13.66 -0.28
C SER A 17 -2.41 -12.31 0.30
N LEU A 18 -1.30 -11.79 -0.23
CA LEU A 18 -0.74 -10.50 0.17
C LEU A 18 -1.66 -9.33 -0.20
N LYS A 19 -2.26 -9.34 -1.40
CA LYS A 19 -3.26 -8.35 -1.82
C LYS A 19 -4.44 -8.29 -0.87
N ALA A 20 -5.01 -9.45 -0.55
CA ALA A 20 -6.15 -9.55 0.37
C ALA A 20 -5.80 -9.01 1.75
N ASP A 21 -4.61 -9.33 2.26
CA ASP A 21 -4.15 -8.88 3.57
C ASP A 21 -3.90 -7.36 3.61
N LEU A 22 -3.17 -6.84 2.63
CA LEU A 22 -2.91 -5.40 2.48
C LEU A 22 -4.23 -4.62 2.37
N LYS A 23 -5.20 -5.12 1.61
CA LYS A 23 -6.51 -4.48 1.45
C LYS A 23 -7.27 -4.42 2.77
N ARG A 24 -7.28 -5.50 3.56
CA ARG A 24 -7.94 -5.53 4.88
C ARG A 24 -7.30 -4.53 5.84
N ARG A 25 -5.97 -4.52 5.93
CA ARG A 25 -5.24 -3.62 6.83
C ARG A 25 -5.37 -2.16 6.42
N TYR A 26 -5.34 -1.88 5.12
CA TYR A 26 -5.64 -0.54 4.59
C TYR A 26 -7.06 -0.08 4.93
N ALA A 27 -8.05 -0.97 4.79
CA ALA A 27 -9.44 -0.69 5.16
C ALA A 27 -9.61 -0.46 6.68
N ALA A 28 -8.80 -1.14 7.51
CA ALA A 28 -8.74 -0.91 8.96
C ALA A 28 -8.13 0.45 9.35
N GLY A 29 -7.59 1.20 8.39
CA GLY A 29 -7.08 2.56 8.59
C GLY A 29 -5.56 2.68 8.52
N GLU A 30 -4.83 1.58 8.35
CA GLU A 30 -3.38 1.64 8.15
C GLU A 30 -3.02 2.39 6.86
N SER A 31 -2.03 3.25 6.94
CA SER A 31 -1.50 3.94 5.77
C SER A 31 -0.63 3.02 4.92
N ILE A 32 -0.52 3.34 3.62
CA ILE A 32 0.38 2.62 2.70
C ILE A 32 1.83 2.61 3.20
N ARG A 33 2.24 3.63 3.98
CA ARG A 33 3.58 3.69 4.58
C ARG A 33 3.76 2.67 5.70
N GLU A 34 2.78 2.51 6.57
CA GLU A 34 2.80 1.51 7.65
C GLU A 34 2.75 0.08 7.08
N LEU A 35 1.94 -0.13 6.05
CA LEU A 35 1.91 -1.39 5.30
C LEU A 35 3.26 -1.71 4.65
N ALA A 36 3.90 -0.72 4.02
CA ALA A 36 5.24 -0.88 3.44
C ALA A 36 6.30 -1.22 4.50
N ALA A 37 6.29 -0.50 5.64
CA ALA A 37 7.22 -0.75 6.75
C ALA A 37 7.02 -2.15 7.35
N SER A 38 5.77 -2.54 7.64
CA SER A 38 5.45 -3.84 8.24
C SER A 38 5.66 -5.02 7.30
N THR A 39 5.57 -4.82 5.98
CA THR A 39 5.84 -5.88 4.99
C THR A 39 7.28 -5.90 4.50
N GLY A 40 8.11 -4.92 4.89
CA GLY A 40 9.48 -4.76 4.38
C GLY A 40 9.54 -4.48 2.87
N ARG A 41 8.46 -3.97 2.28
CA ARG A 41 8.34 -3.70 0.83
C ARG A 41 8.27 -2.21 0.55
N SER A 42 8.53 -1.84 -0.70
CA SER A 42 8.48 -0.43 -1.10
C SER A 42 7.04 0.07 -1.12
N TYR A 43 6.87 1.37 -0.85
CA TYR A 43 5.59 2.07 -0.99
C TYR A 43 4.96 1.81 -2.36
N GLY A 44 5.74 1.91 -3.45
CA GLY A 44 5.25 1.70 -4.81
C GLY A 44 4.74 0.27 -5.05
N PHE A 45 5.38 -0.72 -4.42
CA PHE A 45 4.95 -2.12 -4.49
C PHE A 45 3.61 -2.32 -3.77
N VAL A 46 3.49 -1.84 -2.53
CA VAL A 46 2.24 -1.91 -1.75
C VAL A 46 1.12 -1.13 -2.45
N HIS A 47 1.41 0.07 -2.95
CA HIS A 47 0.45 0.86 -3.72
C HIS A 47 -0.05 0.11 -4.94
N ARG A 48 0.85 -0.51 -5.71
CA ARG A 48 0.47 -1.31 -6.88
C ARG A 48 -0.40 -2.50 -6.48
N LEU A 49 -0.08 -3.21 -5.40
CA LEU A 49 -0.90 -4.32 -4.91
C LEU A 49 -2.27 -3.88 -4.45
N LEU A 50 -2.38 -2.74 -3.77
CA LEU A 50 -3.67 -2.18 -3.36
C LEU A 50 -4.53 -1.79 -4.56
N VAL A 51 -3.92 -1.19 -5.60
CA VAL A 51 -4.62 -0.89 -6.87
C VAL A 51 -5.06 -2.18 -7.56
N GLU A 52 -4.18 -3.17 -7.71
CA GLU A 52 -4.51 -4.47 -8.29
C GLU A 52 -5.59 -5.22 -7.49
N ALA A 53 -5.65 -5.03 -6.17
CA ALA A 53 -6.67 -5.60 -5.30
C ALA A 53 -8.00 -4.83 -5.32
N GLY A 54 -8.09 -3.72 -6.08
CA GLY A 54 -9.25 -2.85 -6.14
C GLY A 54 -9.55 -2.17 -4.79
N ALA A 55 -8.51 -1.78 -4.03
CA ALA A 55 -8.69 -0.99 -2.82
C ALA A 55 -9.06 0.46 -3.19
N LEU A 56 -10.07 1.01 -2.50
CA LEU A 56 -10.46 2.41 -2.64
C LEU A 56 -9.42 3.29 -1.94
N LEU A 57 -8.39 3.69 -2.67
CA LEU A 57 -7.33 4.53 -2.13
C LEU A 57 -7.90 5.89 -1.71
N ARG A 58 -7.74 6.22 -0.43
CA ARG A 58 -8.07 7.53 0.14
C ARG A 58 -7.38 8.60 -0.71
N PRO A 59 -8.12 9.63 -1.14
CA PRO A 59 -7.52 10.73 -1.89
C PRO A 59 -6.39 11.33 -1.07
N ARG A 60 -5.21 11.45 -1.67
CA ARG A 60 -4.11 12.18 -1.04
C ARG A 60 -4.59 13.60 -0.88
N GLY A 61 -4.73 14.07 0.36
CA GLY A 61 -5.12 15.44 0.66
C GLY A 61 -4.27 16.40 -0.16
N ARG A 62 -4.83 16.96 -1.23
CA ARG A 62 -4.18 18.03 -1.97
C ARG A 62 -4.38 19.29 -1.15
N VAL A 63 -3.47 19.56 -0.24
CA VAL A 63 -3.19 20.95 0.11
C VAL A 63 -2.30 21.47 -1.02
N ARG A 64 -2.92 21.93 -2.11
CA ARG A 64 -2.26 22.90 -2.97
C ARG A 64 -2.22 24.16 -2.14
N ARG A 65 -1.03 24.53 -1.66
CA ARG A 65 -0.83 25.86 -1.08
C ARG A 65 -1.24 26.84 -2.16
N VAL A 66 -2.34 27.55 -1.94
CA VAL A 66 -2.55 28.83 -2.58
C VAL A 66 -1.41 29.70 -2.05
N ASN A 67 -0.48 30.08 -2.92
CA ASN A 67 0.28 31.28 -2.64
C ASN A 67 -0.73 32.41 -2.75
N ALA A 68 -1.25 32.83 -1.60
CA ALA A 68 -1.83 34.14 -1.42
C ALA A 68 -0.66 35.10 -1.13
N GLY A 69 -0.58 36.19 -1.91
CA GLY A 69 0.42 37.26 -1.78
C GLY A 69 1.72 36.96 -2.53
N ALA A 70 2.30 37.86 -3.33
CA ALA A 70 2.16 39.32 -3.46
C ALA A 70 2.33 39.72 -4.94
#